data_AF-A0A9D2FRJ0-F1
#
_entry.id   AF-A0A9D2FRJ0-F1
#
_cell.length_a   1.000
_cell.length_b   1.000
_cell.length_c   1.000
_cell.angle_alpha   90.00
_cell.angle_beta   90.00
_cell.angle_gamma   90.00
#
_symmetry.space_group_name_H-M   'P 1'
#
loop_
_entity.id
_entity.type
_entity.pdbx_description
1 polymer ?
#
loop_
_entity_poly.entity_id
_entity_poly.type
_entity_poly.pdbx_seq_one_letter_code
_entity_poly.pdbx_strand_id
1 'polypeptide(L)'
;ATGVQSFFKITLPLLRPTIESVLILGFIYTFKVYDLVYVMTSGGPVNSTHMLSTYSYKLSFDMFQYSKGSAVANVLLVILMVVGVFYLRATKEEE
;
A
#
# COMPACT_ATOMS: atom_id res chain seq x y z
N ALA A 1 38.84 0.60 11.60
CA ALA A 1 37.78 1.31 10.85
C ALA A 1 36.52 1.32 11.72
N THR A 2 35.98 2.50 12.01
CA THR A 2 34.82 2.68 12.91
C THR A 2 33.62 1.92 12.36
N GLY A 3 32.91 1.15 13.19
CA GLY A 3 31.80 0.28 12.73
C GLY A 3 30.72 1.02 11.93
N VAL A 4 30.47 2.29 12.28
CA VAL A 4 29.57 3.19 11.54
C VAL A 4 30.04 3.43 10.10
N GLN A 5 31.35 3.59 9.87
CA GLN A 5 31.90 3.84 8.54
C GLN A 5 31.78 2.61 7.63
N SER A 6 31.94 1.41 8.19
CA SER A 6 31.75 0.13 7.47
C SER A 6 30.28 -0.10 7.12
N PHE A 7 29.36 0.21 8.05
CA PHE A 7 27.92 0.07 7.82
C PHE A 7 27.42 0.92 6.64
N PHE A 8 27.76 2.23 6.61
CA PHE A 8 27.28 3.12 5.55
C PHE A 8 27.99 2.94 4.20
N LYS A 9 29.26 2.53 4.18
CA LYS A 9 30.03 2.41 2.93
C LYS A 9 30.07 1.00 2.34
N ILE A 10 29.82 -0.04 3.13
CA ILE A 10 29.93 -1.43 2.70
C ILE A 10 28.57 -2.13 2.83
N THR A 11 28.00 -2.21 4.04
CA THR A 11 26.77 -2.98 4.28
C THR A 11 25.54 -2.36 3.60
N LEU A 12 25.36 -1.04 3.72
CA LEU A 12 24.21 -0.32 3.17
C LEU A 12 24.14 -0.39 1.62
N PRO A 13 25.21 -0.09 0.85
CA PRO A 13 25.15 -0.19 -0.61
C PRO A 13 25.02 -1.62 -1.12
N LEU A 14 25.50 -2.62 -0.37
CA LEU A 14 25.42 -4.03 -0.77
C LEU A 14 24.00 -4.61 -0.57
N LEU A 15 23.24 -4.07 0.40
CA LEU A 15 21.83 -4.39 0.63
C LEU A 15 20.86 -3.47 -0.14
N ARG A 16 21.36 -2.47 -0.87
CA ARG A 16 20.56 -1.47 -1.58
C ARG A 16 19.45 -2.06 -2.48
N PRO A 17 19.71 -3.06 -3.34
CA PRO A 17 18.65 -3.65 -4.16
C PRO A 17 17.57 -4.34 -3.32
N THR A 18 17.95 -5.03 -2.24
CA THR A 18 16.97 -5.65 -1.32
C THR A 18 16.15 -4.58 -0.59
N ILE A 19 16.78 -3.48 -0.16
CA ILE A 19 16.11 -2.38 0.54
C ILE A 19 15.12 -1.66 -0.38
N GLU A 20 15.48 -1.43 -1.64
CA GLU A 20 14.60 -0.79 -2.63
C GLU A 20 13.37 -1.65 -2.90
N SER A 21 13.55 -2.94 -3.20
CA SER A 21 12.46 -3.90 -3.34
C SER A 21 11.54 -3.97 -2.10
N VAL A 22 12.11 -4.06 -0.88
CA VAL A 22 11.33 -4.13 0.37
C VAL A 22 10.60 -2.82 0.67
N LEU A 23 11.19 -1.67 0.38
CA LEU A 23 10.54 -0.36 0.56
C LEU A 23 9.33 -0.20 -0.36
N ILE A 24 9.47 -0.56 -1.64
CA ILE A 24 8.35 -0.48 -2.58
C ILE A 24 7.25 -1.47 -2.16
N LEU A 25 7.62 -2.70 -1.79
CA LEU A 25 6.66 -3.69 -1.32
C LEU A 25 5.96 -3.23 -0.04
N GLY A 26 6.70 -2.69 0.92
CA GLY A 26 6.16 -2.12 2.17
C GLY A 26 5.18 -0.98 1.89
N PHE A 27 5.54 -0.07 0.97
CA PHE A 27 4.66 1.01 0.52
C PHE A 27 3.34 0.46 -0.04
N ILE A 28 3.40 -0.53 -0.94
CA ILE A 28 2.21 -1.18 -1.50
C ILE A 28 1.35 -1.83 -0.41
N TYR A 29 1.98 -2.50 0.56
CA TYR A 29 1.27 -3.12 1.69
C TYR A 29 0.53 -2.08 2.54
N THR A 30 1.14 -0.92 2.81
CA THR A 30 0.47 0.17 3.53
C THR A 30 -0.76 0.69 2.78
N PHE A 31 -0.69 0.82 1.45
CA PHE A 31 -1.85 1.24 0.65
C PHE A 31 -2.97 0.18 0.60
N LYS A 32 -2.63 -1.10 0.72
CA LYS A 32 -3.59 -2.22 0.70
C LYS A 32 -4.16 -2.58 2.08
N VAL A 33 -3.78 -1.89 3.14
CA VAL A 33 -4.24 -2.19 4.51
C VAL A 33 -5.74 -1.82 4.66
N TYR A 34 -6.59 -2.76 4.28
CA TYR A 34 -8.04 -2.71 4.52
C TYR A 34 -8.35 -3.27 5.92
N ASP A 35 -7.87 -4.48 6.20
CA ASP A 35 -8.21 -5.22 7.42
C ASP A 35 -7.84 -4.47 8.69
N LEU A 36 -6.61 -3.94 8.75
CA LEU A 36 -6.11 -3.23 9.91
C LEU A 36 -6.92 -1.95 10.18
N VAL A 37 -7.24 -1.17 9.15
CA VAL A 37 -8.01 0.08 9.29
C VAL A 37 -9.44 -0.22 9.73
N TYR A 38 -10.06 -1.24 9.15
CA TYR A 38 -11.42 -1.66 9.49
C TYR A 38 -11.51 -2.18 10.92
N VAL A 39 -10.60 -3.07 11.34
CA VAL A 39 -10.62 -3.67 12.69
C VAL A 39 -10.29 -2.66 13.78
N MET A 40 -9.29 -1.79 13.55
CA MET A 40 -8.79 -0.89 14.59
C MET A 40 -9.66 0.36 14.77
N THR A 41 -10.24 0.88 13.69
CA THR A 41 -10.90 2.20 13.72
C THR A 41 -12.28 2.22 13.08
N SER A 42 -12.64 1.20 12.30
CA SER A 42 -13.82 1.18 11.44
C SER A 42 -13.98 2.46 10.57
N GLY A 43 -12.89 3.19 10.32
CA GLY A 43 -12.90 4.48 9.63
C GLY A 43 -13.12 5.74 10.48
N GLY A 44 -13.03 5.66 11.81
CA GLY A 44 -13.21 6.81 12.71
C GLY A 44 -11.92 7.56 13.11
N PRO A 45 -12.03 8.77 13.71
CA PRO A 45 -13.25 9.53 14.00
C PRO A 45 -13.72 10.38 12.80
N VAL A 46 -15.04 10.46 12.61
CA VAL A 46 -15.72 11.24 11.55
C VAL A 46 -15.17 10.93 10.14
N ASN A 47 -15.05 9.65 9.78
CA ASN A 47 -14.56 9.22 8.47
C ASN A 47 -13.09 9.53 8.15
N SER A 48 -12.29 10.02 9.11
CA SER A 48 -10.92 10.52 8.85
C SER A 48 -9.90 9.44 8.49
N THR A 49 -10.16 8.17 8.83
CA THR A 49 -9.28 7.04 8.51
C THR A 49 -9.84 6.16 7.40
N HIS A 50 -10.92 6.55 6.72
CA HIS A 50 -11.46 5.76 5.62
C HIS A 50 -10.50 5.75 4.42
N MET A 51 -9.99 4.57 4.12
CA MET A 51 -9.32 4.25 2.86
C MET A 51 -10.40 3.99 1.79
N LEU A 52 -10.05 4.08 0.50
CA LEU A 52 -10.99 3.76 -0.59
C LEU A 52 -11.65 2.37 -0.41
N SER A 53 -10.89 1.41 0.13
CA SER A 53 -11.36 0.06 0.43
C SER A 53 -12.43 0.03 1.53
N THR A 54 -12.21 0.72 2.66
CA THR A 54 -13.20 0.79 3.75
C THR A 54 -14.39 1.66 3.40
N TYR A 55 -14.21 2.68 2.57
CA TYR A 55 -15.31 3.50 2.05
C TYR A 55 -16.22 2.71 1.10
N SER A 56 -15.63 1.94 0.17
CA SER A 56 -16.39 1.06 -0.73
C SER A 56 -17.21 0.04 0.03
N TYR A 57 -16.66 -0.55 1.09
CA TYR A 57 -17.35 -1.50 1.95
C TYR A 57 -18.55 -0.84 2.64
N LYS A 58 -18.34 0.32 3.29
CA LYS A 58 -19.40 1.09 3.94
C LYS A 58 -20.53 1.47 2.99
N LEU A 59 -20.22 1.91 1.77
CA LEU A 59 -21.24 2.25 0.78
C LEU A 59 -22.06 1.04 0.33
N SER A 60 -21.41 -0.11 0.19
CA SER A 60 -22.05 -1.33 -0.30
C SER A 60 -22.89 -2.01 0.79
N PHE A 61 -22.37 -2.11 2.01
CA PHE A 61 -22.95 -2.94 3.06
C PHE A 61 -23.66 -2.15 4.17
N ASP A 62 -23.22 -0.93 4.50
CA ASP A 62 -23.92 -0.11 5.52
C ASP A 62 -25.00 0.77 4.89
N MET A 63 -24.68 1.40 3.76
CA MET A 63 -25.58 2.35 3.09
C MET A 63 -26.46 1.69 2.02
N PHE A 64 -26.24 0.41 1.71
CA PHE A 64 -26.92 -0.35 0.65
C PHE A 64 -26.87 0.33 -0.73
N GLN A 65 -25.89 1.21 -0.97
CA GLN A 65 -25.65 1.89 -2.24
C GLN A 65 -24.64 1.12 -3.07
N TYR A 66 -24.99 -0.12 -3.45
CA TYR A 66 -24.12 -1.06 -4.15
C TYR A 66 -23.52 -0.50 -5.46
N SER A 67 -24.28 0.31 -6.20
CA SER A 67 -23.79 0.93 -7.44
C SER A 67 -22.64 1.91 -7.20
N LYS A 68 -22.75 2.74 -6.16
CA LYS A 68 -21.68 3.67 -5.78
C LYS A 68 -20.50 2.94 -5.15
N GLY A 69 -20.76 1.95 -4.29
CA GLY A 69 -19.72 1.10 -3.72
C GLY A 69 -18.91 0.37 -4.82
N SER A 70 -19.59 -0.21 -5.80
CA SER A 70 -18.94 -0.85 -6.95
C SER A 70 -18.14 0.15 -7.79
N ALA A 71 -18.62 1.37 -8.01
CA ALA A 71 -17.85 2.40 -8.71
C ALA A 71 -16.54 2.74 -7.98
N VAL A 72 -16.58 2.89 -6.65
CA VAL A 72 -15.38 3.13 -5.83
C VAL A 72 -14.43 1.94 -5.87
N ALA A 73 -14.95 0.71 -5.80
CA ALA A 73 -14.14 -0.51 -5.91
C ALA A 73 -13.43 -0.61 -7.27
N ASN A 74 -14.11 -0.25 -8.36
CA ASN A 74 -13.51 -0.23 -9.70
C ASN A 74 -12.41 0.83 -9.82
N VAL A 75 -12.61 2.03 -9.27
CA VAL A 75 -11.56 3.07 -9.22
C VAL A 75 -10.36 2.58 -8.42
N LEU A 76 -10.59 1.95 -7.27
CA LEU A 76 -9.52 1.36 -6.47
C LEU A 76 -8.78 0.26 -7.24
N LEU A 77 -9.49 -0.59 -7.99
CA LEU A 77 -8.89 -1.62 -8.84
C LEU A 77 -7.95 -1.01 -9.88
N VAL A 78 -8.36 0.05 -10.56
CA VAL A 78 -7.52 0.75 -11.55
C VAL A 78 -6.26 1.31 -10.90
N ILE A 79 -6.38 1.96 -9.74
CA ILE A 79 -5.23 2.50 -8.99
C ILE A 79 -4.26 1.38 -8.61
N LEU A 80 -4.78 0.28 -8.04
CA LEU A 80 -3.95 -0.87 -7.65
C LEU A 80 -3.32 -1.57 -8.85
N MET A 81 -3.98 -1.59 -10.00
CA MET A 81 -3.42 -2.11 -11.24
C MET A 81 -2.26 -1.23 -11.72
N VAL A 82 -2.40 0.10 -11.71
CA VAL A 82 -1.31 1.02 -12.08
C VAL A 82 -0.11 0.85 -11.15
N VAL A 83 -0.35 0.82 -9.83
CA VAL A 83 0.71 0.60 -8.84
C VAL A 83 1.36 -0.77 -8.99
N GLY A 84 0.57 -1.82 -9.24
CA GLY A 84 1.09 -3.17 -9.46
C GLY A 84 1.93 -3.29 -10.74
N VAL A 85 1.53 -2.63 -11.82
CA VAL A 85 2.33 -2.57 -13.06
C VAL A 85 3.63 -1.81 -12.82
N PHE A 86 3.59 -0.71 -12.07
CA PHE A 86 4.79 0.05 -11.71
C PHE A 86 5.75 -0.78 -10.84
N TYR A 87 5.22 -1.52 -9.86
CA TYR A 87 5.99 -2.46 -9.05
C TYR A 87 6.66 -3.55 -9.89
N LEU A 88 5.89 -4.23 -10.75
CA LEU A 88 6.44 -5.28 -11.61
C LEU A 88 7.49 -4.75 -12.58
N ARG A 89 7.39 -3.50 -13.04
CA ARG A 89 8.43 -2.86 -13.84
C ARG A 89 9.67 -2.55 -13.02
N ALA A 90 9.52 -1.94 -11.84
CA ALA A 90 10.65 -1.60 -10.97
C ALA A 90 11.43 -2.85 -10.53
N THR A 91 10.75 -3.95 -10.17
CA THR A 91 11.40 -5.21 -9.80
C THR A 91 12.00 -5.95 -11.00
N LYS A 92 11.41 -5.83 -12.21
CA LYS A 92 12.03 -6.37 -13.43
C LYS A 92 13.31 -5.66 -13.85
N GLU A 93 13.53 -4.44 -13.39
CA GLU A 93 14.76 -3.69 -13.66
C GLU A 93 15.91 -4.11 -12.71
N GLU A 94 15.60 -4.90 -11.68
CA GLU A 94 16.57 -5.51 -10.75
C GLU A 94 17.00 -6.94 -11.15
N GLU A 95 16.33 -7.58 -12.13
CA GLU A 95 16.75 -8.85 -12.78
C GLU A 95 17.58 -8.60 -14.05
#